data_AF-A0A815A7D0-F1
#
_entry.id   AF-A0A815A7D0-F1
#
_cell.length_a   1.000
_cell.length_b   1.000
_cell.length_c   1.000
_cell.angle_alpha   90.00
_cell.angle_beta   90.00
_cell.angle_gamma   90.00
#
_symmetry.space_group_name_H-M   'P 1'
#
loop_
_entity.id
_entity.type
_entity.pdbx_description
1 polymer ?
#
loop_
_entity_poly.entity_id
_entity_poly.type
_entity_poly.pdbx_seq_one_letter_code
_entity_poly.pdbx_strand_id
1 'polypeptide(L)'
;NLLINNDEDDGKNADVDEEKKTFIDETKLNLAKIRLNMYNIIMENNNPDDCAKKLIDLYLRPAQEIELCQMIIDCLVQYSTYKEFFSLLGEQLCSLNKEYVKYFEQVFEDEYKVVDNIENDKLIKVANFFSYLLVHDCITCGVCIHF
;
A
#
# COMPACT_ATOMS: atom_id res chain seq x y z
N ASN A 1 -56.93 41.77 11.48
CA ASN A 1 -55.87 42.64 12.04
C ASN A 1 -54.93 41.79 12.87
N LEU A 2 -53.63 41.90 12.56
CA LEU A 2 -52.42 41.40 13.28
C LEU A 2 -52.19 39.87 13.20
N LEU A 3 -51.29 39.39 12.33
CA LEU A 3 -49.81 39.25 12.43
C LEU A 3 -49.36 38.09 13.36
N ILE A 4 -48.57 37.15 12.82
CA ILE A 4 -47.22 36.71 13.27
C ILE A 4 -46.66 35.63 12.30
N ASN A 5 -45.35 35.74 12.06
CA ASN A 5 -44.46 35.08 11.08
C ASN A 5 -44.11 33.62 11.43
N ASN A 6 -43.42 32.93 10.48
CA ASN A 6 -42.32 31.96 10.62
C ASN A 6 -42.03 31.40 9.19
N ASP A 7 -40.83 31.23 8.65
CA ASP A 7 -39.47 31.66 8.93
C ASP A 7 -38.71 31.46 7.61
N GLU A 8 -37.74 32.33 7.33
CA GLU A 8 -36.70 32.15 6.32
C GLU A 8 -35.74 31.05 6.79
N ASP A 9 -35.40 30.07 5.94
CA ASP A 9 -34.06 29.48 5.86
C ASP A 9 -33.95 28.59 4.61
N ASP A 10 -33.56 29.16 3.47
CA ASP A 10 -33.18 28.39 2.28
C ASP A 10 -31.91 28.98 1.65
N GLY A 11 -30.85 29.05 2.46
CA GLY A 11 -29.58 29.60 2.04
C GLY A 11 -28.39 29.03 2.79
N LYS A 12 -27.84 27.92 2.29
CA LYS A 12 -26.40 27.57 2.18
C LYS A 12 -26.19 26.05 2.19
N ASN A 13 -25.94 25.45 1.01
CA ASN A 13 -25.33 24.11 0.94
C ASN A 13 -24.52 23.85 -0.36
N ALA A 14 -24.23 24.86 -1.19
CA ALA A 14 -23.44 24.67 -2.41
C ALA A 14 -21.92 24.71 -2.16
N ASP A 15 -21.44 25.63 -1.31
CA ASP A 15 -20.00 25.85 -1.11
C ASP A 15 -19.31 24.69 -0.35
N VAL A 16 -20.03 24.04 0.57
CA VAL A 16 -19.50 22.93 1.38
C VAL A 16 -19.26 21.67 0.55
N ASP A 17 -20.06 21.45 -0.50
CA ASP A 17 -19.93 20.30 -1.39
C ASP A 17 -18.82 20.48 -2.43
N GLU A 18 -18.57 21.71 -2.88
CA GLU A 18 -17.46 22.02 -3.78
C GLU A 18 -16.11 21.95 -3.07
N GLU A 19 -15.97 22.53 -1.86
CA GLU A 19 -14.72 22.44 -1.08
C GLU A 19 -14.40 21.00 -0.66
N LYS A 20 -15.41 20.19 -0.30
CA LYS A 20 -15.19 18.77 0.00
C LYS A 20 -14.79 17.98 -1.26
N LYS A 21 -15.42 18.24 -2.41
CA LYS A 21 -15.05 17.58 -3.67
C LYS A 21 -13.63 17.95 -4.10
N THR A 22 -13.27 19.23 -4.09
CA THR A 22 -11.91 19.68 -4.46
C THR A 22 -10.86 19.10 -3.52
N PHE A 23 -11.10 19.11 -2.20
CA PHE A 23 -10.21 18.48 -1.22
C PHE A 23 -10.04 16.96 -1.44
N ILE A 24 -11.14 16.25 -1.71
CA ILE A 24 -11.11 14.81 -2.01
C ILE A 24 -10.32 14.54 -3.30
N ASP A 25 -10.51 15.37 -4.34
CA ASP A 25 -9.83 15.21 -5.63
C ASP A 25 -8.33 15.50 -5.52
N GLU A 26 -7.92 16.54 -4.77
CA GLU A 26 -6.52 16.81 -4.46
C GLU A 26 -5.88 15.66 -3.66
N THR A 27 -6.61 15.08 -2.71
CA THR A 27 -6.14 13.94 -1.92
C THR A 27 -5.92 12.68 -2.79
N LYS A 28 -6.88 12.36 -3.67
CA LYS A 28 -6.76 11.24 -4.61
C LYS A 28 -5.61 11.45 -5.59
N LEU A 29 -5.45 12.67 -6.11
CA LEU A 29 -4.36 13.03 -7.01
C LEU A 29 -3.00 12.84 -6.32
N ASN A 30 -2.89 13.19 -5.04
CA ASN A 30 -1.68 13.00 -4.27
C ASN A 30 -1.34 11.51 -4.05
N LEU A 31 -2.33 10.66 -3.77
CA LEU A 31 -2.11 9.21 -3.67
C LEU A 31 -1.66 8.59 -5.00
N ALA A 32 -2.30 8.97 -6.12
CA ALA A 32 -1.90 8.50 -7.45
C ALA A 32 -0.46 8.88 -7.80
N LYS A 33 -0.05 10.12 -7.49
CA LYS A 33 1.34 10.57 -7.67
C LYS A 33 2.33 9.76 -6.84
N ILE A 34 1.99 9.47 -5.58
CA ILE A 34 2.85 8.69 -4.69
C ILE A 34 3.01 7.26 -5.22
N ARG A 35 1.91 6.60 -5.62
CA ARG A 35 1.96 5.25 -6.23
C ARG A 35 2.81 5.23 -7.49
N LEU A 36 2.68 6.23 -8.36
CA LEU A 36 3.51 6.36 -9.56
C LEU A 36 5.00 6.52 -9.21
N ASN A 37 5.33 7.34 -8.21
CA ASN A 37 6.70 7.52 -7.77
C ASN A 37 7.31 6.22 -7.21
N MET A 38 6.55 5.48 -6.38
CA MET A 38 6.97 4.17 -5.87
C MET A 38 7.24 3.19 -7.01
N TYR A 39 6.29 3.07 -7.95
CA TYR A 39 6.43 2.22 -9.13
C TYR A 39 7.69 2.56 -9.92
N ASN A 40 7.91 3.84 -10.25
CA ASN A 40 9.09 4.27 -11.00
C ASN A 40 10.39 3.90 -10.27
N ILE A 41 10.47 4.14 -8.96
CA ILE A 41 11.64 3.77 -8.17
C ILE A 41 11.85 2.25 -8.17
N ILE A 42 10.80 1.44 -8.01
CA ILE A 42 10.94 -0.02 -8.02
C ILE A 42 11.42 -0.52 -9.39
N MET A 43 10.86 0.01 -10.48
CA MET A 43 11.12 -0.49 -11.83
C MET A 43 12.45 -0.01 -12.43
N GLU A 44 12.96 1.14 -12.00
CA GLU A 44 14.22 1.72 -12.51
C GLU A 44 15.46 1.21 -11.77
N ASN A 45 15.31 0.50 -10.65
CA ASN A 45 16.42 0.03 -9.83
C ASN A 45 16.58 -1.49 -9.90
N ASN A 46 17.82 -1.95 -10.04
CA ASN A 46 18.17 -3.38 -10.03
C ASN A 46 18.92 -3.81 -8.76
N ASN A 47 19.26 -2.86 -7.89
CA ASN A 47 19.93 -3.11 -6.61
C ASN A 47 18.91 -2.91 -5.47
N PRO A 48 18.59 -3.97 -4.69
CA PRO A 48 17.61 -3.89 -3.60
C PRO A 48 17.97 -2.86 -2.51
N ASP A 49 19.24 -2.78 -2.11
CA ASP A 49 19.70 -1.87 -1.04
C ASP A 49 19.50 -0.41 -1.42
N ASP A 50 19.89 -0.06 -2.65
CA ASP A 50 19.75 1.31 -3.17
C ASP A 50 18.29 1.66 -3.42
N CYS A 51 17.49 0.69 -3.87
CA CYS A 51 16.05 0.87 -4.04
C CYS A 51 15.36 1.12 -2.70
N ALA A 52 15.66 0.32 -1.67
CA ALA A 52 15.07 0.46 -0.34
C ALA A 52 15.36 1.84 0.29
N LYS A 53 16.61 2.33 0.18
CA LYS A 53 16.98 3.67 0.67
C LYS A 53 16.18 4.77 -0.03
N LYS A 54 16.09 4.72 -1.35
CA LYS A 54 15.30 5.70 -2.14
C LYS A 54 13.82 5.70 -1.76
N LEU A 55 13.27 4.52 -1.48
CA LEU A 55 11.86 4.39 -1.08
C LEU A 55 11.61 4.97 0.33
N ILE A 56 12.53 4.75 1.27
CA ILE A 56 12.44 5.33 2.62
C ILE A 56 12.58 6.86 2.58
N ASP A 57 13.42 7.39 1.69
CA ASP A 57 13.61 8.83 1.47
C ASP A 57 12.37 9.54 0.90
N LEU A 58 11.29 8.81 0.55
CA LEU A 58 10.01 9.41 0.17
C LEU A 58 9.24 10.01 1.36
N TYR A 59 9.68 9.79 2.61
CA TYR A 59 9.04 10.28 3.84
C TYR A 59 7.53 10.02 3.87
N LEU A 60 7.16 8.77 3.61
CA LEU A 60 5.77 8.32 3.57
C LEU A 60 5.10 8.50 4.94
N ARG A 61 3.83 8.89 4.94
CA ARG A 61 3.03 8.93 6.17
C ARG A 61 2.63 7.51 6.58
N PRO A 62 2.34 7.28 7.87
CA PRO A 62 1.63 6.07 8.29
C PRO A 62 0.39 5.84 7.41
N ALA A 63 0.14 4.59 7.03
CA ALA A 63 -0.83 4.15 6.00
C ALA A 63 -0.39 4.28 4.53
N GLN A 64 0.62 5.10 4.19
CA GLN A 64 1.25 5.07 2.86
C GLN A 64 2.41 4.07 2.79
N GLU A 65 2.96 3.68 3.94
CA GLU A 65 4.03 2.67 4.03
C GLU A 65 3.51 1.25 3.73
N ILE A 66 2.28 0.91 4.15
CA ILE A 66 1.67 -0.38 3.78
C ILE A 66 1.35 -0.45 2.27
N GLU A 67 0.95 0.67 1.68
CA GLU A 67 0.74 0.80 0.24
C GLU A 67 2.04 0.54 -0.54
N LEU A 68 3.21 0.86 0.03
CA LEU A 68 4.49 0.51 -0.57
C LEU A 68 4.71 -1.02 -0.59
N CYS A 69 4.39 -1.72 0.50
CA CYS A 69 4.46 -3.19 0.54
C CYS A 69 3.54 -3.81 -0.53
N GLN A 70 2.32 -3.29 -0.67
CA GLN A 70 1.38 -3.73 -1.71
C GLN A 70 1.91 -3.45 -3.12
N MET A 71 2.47 -2.26 -3.36
CA MET A 71 3.08 -1.92 -4.65
C MET A 71 4.22 -2.88 -5.05
N ILE A 72 5.03 -3.33 -4.08
CA ILE A 72 6.09 -4.32 -4.33
C ILE A 72 5.50 -5.65 -4.82
N ILE A 73 4.41 -6.12 -4.19
CA ILE A 73 3.69 -7.33 -4.60
C ILE A 73 3.05 -7.13 -5.99
N ASP A 74 2.37 -6.01 -6.22
CA ASP A 74 1.74 -5.67 -7.49
C ASP A 74 2.75 -5.64 -8.64
N CYS A 75 3.94 -5.08 -8.40
CA CYS A 75 5.04 -5.10 -9.35
C CYS A 75 5.53 -6.54 -9.59
N LEU A 76 5.75 -7.34 -8.55
CA LEU A 76 6.19 -8.74 -8.66
C LEU A 76 5.22 -9.57 -9.51
N VAL A 77 3.91 -9.46 -9.27
CA VAL A 77 2.91 -10.30 -9.94
C VAL A 77 2.73 -9.93 -11.42
N GLN A 78 3.18 -8.76 -11.87
CA GLN A 78 3.19 -8.37 -13.28
C GLN A 78 4.25 -9.12 -14.10
N TYR A 79 5.32 -9.62 -13.48
CA TYR A 79 6.34 -10.38 -14.19
C TYR A 79 5.85 -11.78 -14.56
N SER A 80 6.23 -12.27 -15.73
CA SER A 80 5.93 -13.63 -16.17
C SER A 80 6.58 -14.72 -15.31
N THR A 81 7.63 -14.37 -14.57
CA THR A 81 8.41 -15.28 -13.72
C THR A 81 8.72 -14.58 -12.40
N TYR A 82 8.90 -15.36 -11.34
CA TYR A 82 9.35 -14.85 -10.05
C TYR A 82 10.71 -14.17 -10.18
N LYS A 83 10.87 -13.03 -9.51
CA LYS A 83 12.10 -12.23 -9.49
C LYS A 83 12.56 -12.06 -8.04
N GLU A 84 13.70 -12.65 -7.73
CA GLU A 84 14.31 -12.61 -6.39
C GLU A 84 14.55 -11.19 -5.87
N PHE A 85 14.77 -10.23 -6.78
CA PHE A 85 14.90 -8.81 -6.47
C PHE A 85 13.82 -8.29 -5.51
N PHE A 86 12.55 -8.68 -5.70
CA PHE A 86 11.46 -8.18 -4.86
C PHE A 86 11.58 -8.67 -3.42
N SER A 87 11.94 -9.93 -3.22
CA SER A 87 12.06 -10.51 -1.87
C SER A 87 13.27 -9.95 -1.13
N LEU A 88 14.38 -9.75 -1.84
CA LEU A 88 15.54 -9.01 -1.30
C LEU A 88 15.17 -7.57 -0.94
N LEU A 89 14.36 -6.90 -1.77
CA LEU A 89 13.87 -5.55 -1.46
C LEU A 89 13.00 -5.53 -0.20
N GLY A 90 12.12 -6.52 -0.03
CA GLY A 90 11.32 -6.69 1.19
C GLY A 90 12.18 -6.90 2.43
N GLU A 91 13.22 -7.74 2.35
CA GLU A 91 14.20 -7.93 3.41
C GLU A 91 14.91 -6.61 3.76
N GLN A 92 15.39 -5.86 2.77
CA GLN A 92 16.07 -4.58 3.00
C GLN A 92 15.16 -3.57 3.70
N LEU A 93 13.89 -3.48 3.31
CA LEU A 93 12.92 -2.62 3.99
C LEU A 93 12.72 -3.04 5.46
N CYS A 94 12.55 -4.33 5.73
CA CYS A 94 12.42 -4.86 7.10
C CYS A 94 13.70 -4.69 7.94
N SER A 95 14.87 -4.65 7.30
CA SER A 95 16.15 -4.40 7.94
C SER A 95 16.31 -2.92 8.31
N LEU A 96 15.98 -2.01 7.38
CA LEU A 96 16.13 -0.56 7.55
C LEU A 96 15.09 0.04 8.51
N ASN A 97 13.84 -0.41 8.46
CA ASN A 97 12.78 0.04 9.36
C ASN A 97 11.89 -1.14 9.78
N LYS A 98 11.88 -1.44 11.08
CA LYS A 98 11.16 -2.59 11.64
C LYS A 98 9.63 -2.48 11.57
N GLU A 99 9.07 -1.30 11.29
CA GLU A 99 7.62 -1.18 11.04
C GLU A 99 7.18 -1.91 9.75
N TYR A 100 8.07 -2.04 8.75
CA TYR A 100 7.77 -2.80 7.52
C TYR A 100 7.51 -4.28 7.77
N VAL A 101 8.03 -4.84 8.87
CA VAL A 101 7.71 -6.21 9.30
C VAL A 101 6.19 -6.36 9.48
N LYS A 102 5.58 -5.45 10.26
CA LYS A 102 4.14 -5.46 10.52
C LYS A 102 3.32 -5.20 9.26
N TYR A 103 3.83 -4.32 8.38
CA TYR A 103 3.14 -4.02 7.12
C TYR A 103 3.15 -5.23 6.18
N PHE A 104 4.26 -5.94 6.04
CA PHE A 104 4.30 -7.17 5.24
C PHE A 104 3.46 -8.30 5.88
N GLU A 105 3.45 -8.42 7.20
CA GLU A 105 2.55 -9.37 7.90
C GLU A 105 1.07 -9.06 7.62
N GLN A 106 0.69 -7.77 7.65
CA GLN A 106 -0.68 -7.36 7.32
C GLN A 106 -1.02 -7.63 5.84
N VAL A 107 -0.11 -7.32 4.91
CA VAL A 107 -0.31 -7.62 3.48
C VAL A 107 -0.45 -9.13 3.25
N PHE A 108 0.33 -9.96 3.95
CA PHE A 108 0.20 -11.41 3.86
C PHE A 108 -1.19 -11.88 4.31
N GLU A 109 -1.70 -11.35 5.43
CA GLU A 109 -3.04 -11.66 5.93
C GLU A 109 -4.13 -11.25 4.93
N ASP A 110 -4.00 -10.08 4.33
CA ASP A 110 -4.96 -9.56 3.36
C ASP A 110 -4.96 -10.34 2.05
N GLU A 111 -3.79 -10.73 1.54
CA GLU A 111 -3.65 -11.62 0.37
C GLU A 111 -4.25 -13.01 0.66
N TYR A 112 -4.03 -13.55 1.87
CA TYR A 112 -4.58 -14.85 2.27
C TYR A 112 -6.11 -14.86 2.31
N LYS A 113 -6.75 -13.77 2.78
CA LYS A 113 -8.23 -13.65 2.83
C LYS A 113 -8.89 -13.76 1.46
N VAL A 114 -8.17 -13.40 0.40
CA VAL A 114 -8.71 -13.39 -0.97
C VAL A 114 -8.10 -14.47 -1.87
N VAL A 115 -7.34 -15.41 -1.29
CA VAL A 115 -6.54 -16.42 -2.00
C VAL A 115 -7.35 -17.25 -3.00
N ASP A 116 -8.60 -17.56 -2.68
CA ASP A 116 -9.50 -18.35 -3.54
C ASP A 116 -9.82 -17.67 -4.88
N ASN A 117 -9.62 -16.35 -4.97
CA ASN A 117 -9.86 -15.54 -6.17
C ASN A 117 -8.57 -15.19 -6.93
N ILE A 118 -7.40 -15.68 -6.49
CA ILE A 118 -6.11 -15.38 -7.10
C ILE A 118 -5.77 -16.44 -8.16
N GLU A 119 -5.35 -15.98 -9.34
CA GLU A 119 -4.83 -16.87 -10.38
C GLU A 119 -3.59 -17.64 -9.91
N ASN A 120 -3.49 -18.94 -10.19
CA ASN A 120 -2.42 -19.81 -9.72
C ASN A 120 -1.00 -19.24 -9.94
N ASP A 121 -0.73 -18.65 -11.10
CA ASP A 121 0.60 -18.08 -11.41
C ASP A 121 0.96 -16.90 -10.49
N LYS A 122 -0.02 -16.07 -10.13
CA LYS A 122 0.15 -14.97 -9.18
C LYS A 122 0.36 -15.53 -7.78
N LEU A 123 -0.47 -16.50 -7.38
CA LEU A 123 -0.37 -17.15 -6.08
C LEU A 123 1.02 -17.74 -5.83
N ILE A 124 1.60 -18.45 -6.81
CA ILE A 124 2.95 -19.03 -6.69
C ILE A 124 4.00 -17.93 -6.46
N LYS A 125 3.90 -16.80 -7.17
CA LYS A 125 4.85 -15.68 -7.00
C LYS A 125 4.73 -15.04 -5.62
N VAL A 126 3.51 -14.78 -5.16
CA VAL A 126 3.23 -14.21 -3.84
C VAL A 126 3.68 -15.17 -2.72
N ALA A 127 3.38 -16.46 -2.85
CA ALA A 127 3.80 -17.49 -1.91
C ALA A 127 5.33 -17.60 -1.83
N ASN A 128 6.03 -17.55 -2.96
CA ASN A 128 7.50 -17.57 -2.98
C ASN A 128 8.10 -16.33 -2.29
N PHE A 129 7.51 -15.15 -2.50
CA PHE A 129 7.93 -13.92 -1.84
C PHE A 129 7.80 -14.02 -0.31
N PHE A 130 6.62 -14.41 0.20
CA PHE A 130 6.43 -14.51 1.65
C PHE A 130 7.18 -15.68 2.28
N SER A 131 7.34 -16.79 1.55
CA SER A 131 8.21 -17.90 1.98
C SER A 131 9.65 -17.42 2.17
N TYR A 132 10.16 -16.56 1.28
CA TYR A 132 11.48 -15.99 1.42
C TYR A 132 11.61 -15.18 2.72
N LEU A 133 10.66 -14.25 2.94
CA LEU A 133 10.69 -13.39 4.13
C LEU A 133 10.59 -14.19 5.43
N LEU A 134 9.80 -15.26 5.47
CA LEU A 134 9.70 -16.16 6.63
C LEU A 134 11.01 -16.91 6.89
N VAL A 135 11.64 -17.45 5.84
CA VAL A 135 12.90 -18.22 5.97
C VAL A 135 14.08 -17.33 6.41
N HIS A 136 14.05 -16.05 6.06
CA HIS A 136 15.09 -15.08 6.40
C HIS A 136 14.75 -14.25 7.66
N ASP A 137 13.81 -14.71 8.48
CA ASP A 137 13.39 -14.05 9.73
C ASP A 137 13.00 -12.56 9.56
N CYS A 138 12.53 -12.19 8.37
CA CYS A 138 12.08 -10.83 8.05
C CYS A 138 10.68 -10.56 8.60
N ILE A 139 9.83 -11.57 8.61
CA ILE A 139 8.49 -11.55 9.21
C ILE A 139 8.30 -12.76 10.13
N THR A 140 7.42 -12.63 11.12
CA THR A 140 7.17 -13.72 12.06
C THR A 140 6.00 -14.59 11.60
N CYS A 141 6.11 -15.89 11.87
CA CYS A 141 5.04 -16.86 11.62
C CYS A 141 3.83 -16.66 12.57
N GLY A 142 3.80 -15.60 13.39
CA GLY A 142 2.70 -15.24 14.29
C GLY A 142 1.34 -15.20 13.58
N VAL A 143 1.34 -14.81 12.30
CA VAL A 143 0.18 -14.82 11.43
C VAL A 143 -0.31 -16.24 11.13
N CYS A 144 0.58 -17.23 10.95
CA CYS A 144 0.21 -18.61 10.65
C CYS A 144 -0.29 -19.41 11.87
N ILE A 145 0.01 -18.96 13.10
CA ILE A 145 -0.33 -19.71 14.34
C ILE A 145 -1.76 -19.45 14.83
N HIS A 146 -2.45 -18.49 14.24
CA HIS A 146 -3.84 -18.15 14.57
C HIS A 146 -4.86 -18.67 13.54
N PHE A 147 -4.41 -19.43 12.54
CA PHE A 147 -5.25 -20.13 11.56
C PHE A 147 -5.29 -21.63 11.82
#